data_AF-A0A6C0B6T8-F1
#
_entry.id   AF-A0A6C0B6T8-F1
#
_cell.length_a   1.000
_cell.length_b   1.000
_cell.length_c   1.000
_cell.angle_alpha   90.00
_cell.angle_beta   90.00
_cell.angle_gamma   90.00
#
_symmetry.space_group_name_H-M   'P 1'
#
loop_
_entity.id
_entity.type
_entity.pdbx_description
1 polymer ?
#
loop_
_entity_poly.entity_id
_entity_poly.type
_entity_poly.pdbx_seq_one_letter_code
_entity_poly.pdbx_strand_id
1 'polypeptide(L)'
;MIQIEDSRIGQYLKPADTRLMEPALETWSCVASIENGRLLEKYVFNEEPVFNEDGESLLICKTKDMRQVQVSRDDDASVPSRVSFITVNYEHPDMPNGGLRLVIDPQYMMVGNCLLNRVFVLRLLRYQYNRGDYVFDDRYTLKVMDLNINVRTLTSNQGVVIGLKDYIITPP
;
A
#
# COMPACT_ATOMS: atom_id res chain seq x y z
N MET A 1 -2.06 43.89 17.39
CA MET A 1 -3.22 43.10 17.84
C MET A 1 -3.52 42.13 16.71
N ILE A 2 -3.40 40.83 16.98
CA ILE A 2 -3.58 39.74 16.02
C ILE A 2 -5.08 39.48 15.82
N GLN A 3 -5.49 39.13 14.61
CA GLN A 3 -6.51 38.09 14.38
C GLN A 3 -6.12 37.30 13.12
N ILE A 4 -5.90 36.01 13.30
CA ILE A 4 -5.82 34.99 12.25
C ILE A 4 -7.15 34.24 12.34
N GLU A 5 -7.84 34.04 11.23
CA GLU A 5 -8.77 32.92 11.06
C GLU A 5 -8.65 32.32 9.66
N ASP A 6 -8.65 31.00 9.67
CA ASP A 6 -8.52 30.05 8.58
C ASP A 6 -9.57 30.20 7.48
N SER A 7 -9.16 29.96 6.24
CA SER A 7 -9.95 29.24 5.21
C SER A 7 -9.26 29.31 3.85
N ARG A 8 -8.30 28.41 3.60
CA ARG A 8 -7.93 28.00 2.24
C ARG A 8 -7.64 26.50 2.23
N ILE A 9 -8.65 25.70 2.58
CA ILE A 9 -8.71 24.32 2.07
C ILE A 9 -8.92 24.46 0.57
N GLY A 10 -7.81 24.48 -0.17
CA GLY A 10 -7.82 24.44 -1.62
C GLY A 10 -8.53 23.15 -2.06
N GLN A 11 -9.77 23.28 -2.51
CA GLN A 11 -10.44 22.26 -3.28
C GLN A 11 -9.67 22.08 -4.59
N TYR A 12 -8.71 21.17 -4.59
CA TYR A 12 -8.11 20.66 -5.81
C TYR A 12 -9.15 19.80 -6.53
N LEU A 13 -9.99 20.44 -7.33
CA LEU A 13 -10.77 19.78 -8.37
C LEU A 13 -9.79 19.29 -9.44
N LYS A 14 -9.52 17.98 -9.45
CA LYS A 14 -8.78 17.29 -10.52
C LYS A 14 -9.76 16.39 -11.31
N PRO A 15 -9.57 16.15 -12.63
CA PRO A 15 -10.53 15.44 -13.47
C PRO A 15 -10.79 14.00 -13.02
N ALA A 16 -12.00 13.52 -13.34
CA ALA A 16 -12.70 12.38 -12.73
C ALA A 16 -12.05 10.99 -12.78
N ASP A 17 -10.85 10.80 -13.35
CA ASP A 17 -10.32 9.45 -13.63
C ASP A 17 -8.81 9.25 -13.39
N THR A 18 -8.14 10.05 -12.54
CA THR A 18 -6.67 9.92 -12.35
C THR A 18 -6.19 9.68 -10.91
N ARG A 19 -5.27 8.71 -10.81
CA ARG A 19 -4.16 8.51 -9.85
C ARG A 19 -4.28 9.22 -8.50
N LEU A 20 -4.60 8.48 -7.44
CA LEU A 20 -4.53 9.00 -6.07
C LEU A 20 -3.16 9.64 -5.81
N MET A 21 -3.14 10.70 -5.02
CA MET A 21 -1.90 11.36 -4.60
C MET A 21 -1.86 11.42 -3.09
N GLU A 22 -0.71 11.06 -2.53
CA GLU A 22 -0.51 11.10 -1.09
C GLU A 22 -0.44 12.57 -0.65
N PRO A 23 -0.73 12.88 0.63
CA PRO A 23 -0.45 14.20 1.17
C PRO A 23 1.03 14.57 0.95
N ALA A 24 1.27 15.80 0.52
CA ALA A 24 2.60 16.36 0.30
C ALA A 24 3.30 16.72 1.62
N LEU A 25 3.26 15.80 2.59
CA LEU A 25 3.83 15.94 3.93
C LEU A 25 4.96 14.92 4.12
N GLU A 26 5.97 15.31 4.90
CA GLU A 26 7.11 14.44 5.24
C GLU A 26 6.67 13.29 6.15
N THR A 27 5.74 13.55 7.05
CA THR A 27 5.20 12.58 8.00
C THR A 27 3.67 12.52 7.92
N TRP A 28 3.12 11.31 7.94
CA TRP A 28 1.68 11.08 8.10
C TRP A 28 1.41 9.63 8.47
N SER A 29 0.25 9.40 9.07
CA SER A 29 -0.31 8.07 9.26
C SER A 29 -1.57 7.94 8.41
N CYS A 30 -1.80 6.78 7.81
CA CYS A 30 -2.97 6.50 6.98
C CYS A 30 -3.55 5.15 7.38
N VAL A 31 -4.83 5.14 7.71
CA VAL A 31 -5.60 3.91 7.83
C VAL A 31 -6.32 3.70 6.50
N ALA A 32 -6.02 2.58 5.84
CA ALA A 32 -6.60 2.20 4.57
C ALA A 32 -7.44 0.92 4.71
N SER A 33 -8.61 0.87 4.08
CA SER A 33 -9.49 -0.29 4.08
C SER A 33 -10.22 -0.42 2.75
N ILE A 34 -10.89 -1.56 2.52
CA ILE A 34 -11.77 -1.75 1.37
C ILE A 34 -13.19 -1.94 1.86
N GLU A 35 -14.08 -1.02 1.50
CA GLU A 35 -15.51 -1.13 1.78
C GLU A 35 -16.28 -1.15 0.48
N ASN A 36 -17.10 -2.19 0.27
CA ASN A 36 -17.92 -2.34 -0.95
C ASN A 36 -17.11 -2.20 -2.26
N GLY A 37 -15.88 -2.74 -2.28
CA GLY A 37 -14.97 -2.67 -3.43
C GLY A 37 -14.34 -1.30 -3.67
N ARG A 38 -14.47 -0.35 -2.74
CA ARG A 38 -13.84 0.98 -2.80
C ARG A 38 -12.73 1.08 -1.77
N LEU A 39 -11.59 1.62 -2.20
CA LEU A 39 -10.51 1.98 -1.30
C LEU A 39 -10.91 3.22 -0.51
N LEU A 40 -10.87 3.11 0.82
CA LEU A 40 -11.00 4.23 1.74
C LEU A 40 -9.65 4.49 2.37
N GLU A 41 -9.24 5.76 2.44
CA GLU A 41 -8.01 6.19 3.10
C GLU A 41 -8.32 7.35 4.05
N LYS A 42 -7.94 7.20 5.32
CA LYS A 42 -8.03 8.26 6.32
C LYS A 42 -6.62 8.64 6.76
N TYR A 43 -6.20 9.83 6.35
CA TYR A 43 -4.92 10.42 6.76
C TYR A 43 -5.08 11.14 8.11
N VAL A 44 -4.11 10.93 8.99
CA VAL A 44 -4.05 11.49 10.33
C VAL A 44 -2.70 12.18 10.51
N PHE A 45 -2.71 13.36 11.14
CA PHE A 45 -1.54 14.19 11.38
C PHE A 45 -1.47 14.55 12.86
N ASN A 46 -0.34 14.28 13.51
CA ASN A 46 -0.09 14.61 14.93
C ASN A 46 -1.09 13.99 15.94
N GLU A 47 -1.88 13.00 15.51
CA GLU A 47 -2.82 12.26 16.35
C GLU A 47 -2.56 10.76 16.18
N GLU A 48 -2.88 10.00 17.23
CA GLU A 48 -2.79 8.54 17.19
C GLU A 48 -3.84 7.98 16.20
N PRO A 49 -3.44 7.18 15.20
CA PRO A 49 -4.38 6.60 14.26
C PRO A 49 -5.28 5.60 14.98
N VAL A 50 -6.60 5.75 14.78
CA VAL A 50 -7.59 4.78 15.25
C VAL A 50 -7.57 3.59 14.30
N PHE A 51 -7.09 2.46 14.82
CA PHE A 51 -7.01 1.20 14.09
C PHE A 51 -8.28 0.38 14.32
N ASN A 52 -8.86 -0.17 13.26
CA ASN A 52 -9.87 -1.21 13.40
C ASN A 52 -9.15 -2.55 13.47
N GLU A 53 -9.31 -3.29 14.58
CA GLU A 53 -8.72 -4.62 14.78
C GLU A 53 -9.42 -5.73 13.97
N ASP A 54 -10.20 -5.37 12.94
CA ASP A 54 -10.93 -6.30 12.10
C ASP A 54 -10.03 -7.11 11.14
N GLY A 55 -8.75 -6.73 11.03
CA GLY A 55 -7.79 -7.38 10.13
C GLY A 55 -8.00 -7.06 8.64
N GLU A 56 -9.01 -6.24 8.32
CA GLU A 56 -9.31 -5.80 6.95
C GLU A 56 -8.75 -4.40 6.67
N SER A 57 -8.23 -3.74 7.72
CA SER A 57 -7.60 -2.44 7.66
C SER A 57 -6.08 -2.55 7.71
N LEU A 58 -5.41 -1.61 7.03
CA LEU A 58 -3.96 -1.53 6.96
C LEU A 58 -3.51 -0.14 7.41
N LEU A 59 -2.59 -0.11 8.38
CA LEU A 59 -1.97 1.13 8.84
C LEU A 59 -0.69 1.37 8.06
N ILE A 60 -0.56 2.57 7.49
CA ILE A 60 0.66 3.03 6.84
C ILE A 60 1.16 4.25 7.57
N CYS A 61 2.37 4.17 8.11
CA CYS A 61 3.05 5.31 8.71
C CYS A 61 4.20 5.71 7.79
N LYS A 62 4.19 6.95 7.30
CA LYS A 62 5.27 7.54 6.53
C LYS A 62 6.07 8.48 7.42
N THR A 63 7.40 8.37 7.34
CA THR A 63 8.34 9.38 7.79
C THR A 63 9.22 9.82 6.63
N LYS A 64 10.18 10.70 6.90
CA LYS A 64 11.17 11.12 5.90
C LYS A 64 11.94 9.93 5.32
N ASP A 65 12.26 8.94 6.15
CA ASP A 65 13.25 7.90 5.82
C ASP A 65 12.61 6.52 5.57
N MET A 66 11.39 6.28 6.05
CA MET A 66 10.76 4.96 5.97
C MET A 66 9.24 5.02 5.82
N ARG A 67 8.68 3.88 5.40
CA ARG A 67 7.25 3.63 5.39
C ARG A 67 6.99 2.31 6.11
N GLN A 68 6.26 2.37 7.21
CA GLN A 68 5.87 1.19 7.97
C GLN A 68 4.46 0.78 7.57
N VAL A 69 4.24 -0.52 7.38
CA VAL A 69 2.94 -1.08 7.02
C VAL A 69 2.60 -2.22 7.96
N GLN A 70 1.58 -2.01 8.78
CA GLN A 70 1.20 -2.91 9.85
C GLN A 70 -0.26 -3.35 9.72
N VAL A 71 -0.50 -4.60 10.10
CA VAL A 71 -1.85 -5.19 10.29
C VAL A 71 -2.12 -5.40 11.79
N SER A 72 -1.11 -5.26 12.65
CA SER A 72 -1.21 -5.24 14.12
C SER A 72 -0.14 -4.32 14.72
N ARG A 73 -0.41 -3.77 15.90
CA ARG A 73 0.55 -2.97 16.69
C ARG A 73 1.51 -3.89 17.46
N ASP A 74 2.42 -4.56 16.75
CA ASP A 74 3.59 -5.15 17.40
C ASP A 74 4.80 -4.24 17.21
N ASP A 75 5.32 -3.77 18.34
CA ASP A 75 6.50 -2.92 18.48
C ASP A 75 7.76 -3.78 18.30
N ASP A 76 8.09 -4.11 17.06
CA ASP A 76 9.45 -4.56 16.74
C ASP A 76 10.23 -3.42 16.07
N ALA A 77 11.53 -3.35 16.35
CA ALA A 77 12.36 -2.26 15.87
C ALA A 77 12.34 -2.21 14.33
N SER A 78 11.83 -1.10 13.78
CA SER A 78 11.77 -0.89 12.32
C SER A 78 13.18 -0.67 11.76
N VAL A 79 13.83 -1.77 11.36
CA VAL A 79 15.13 -1.76 10.71
C VAL A 79 15.00 -2.01 9.20
N PRO A 80 15.87 -1.42 8.36
CA PRO A 80 15.86 -1.69 6.93
C PRO A 80 16.08 -3.17 6.61
N SER A 81 15.31 -3.69 5.66
CA SER A 81 15.47 -5.04 5.11
C SER A 81 16.47 -5.06 3.95
N ARG A 82 17.06 -6.24 3.69
CA ARG A 82 17.82 -6.53 2.47
C ARG A 82 16.96 -7.15 1.37
N VAL A 83 15.67 -7.37 1.63
CA VAL A 83 14.71 -7.82 0.61
C VAL A 83 14.54 -6.73 -0.44
N SER A 84 14.49 -7.14 -1.70
CA SER A 84 14.09 -6.30 -2.80
C SER A 84 13.40 -7.15 -3.87
N PHE A 85 12.37 -6.57 -4.47
CA PHE A 85 11.66 -7.18 -5.58
C PHE A 85 12.13 -6.54 -6.89
N ILE A 86 12.60 -7.36 -7.81
CA ILE A 86 12.95 -6.93 -9.18
C ILE A 86 11.68 -6.51 -9.91
N THR A 87 10.65 -7.35 -9.82
CA THR A 87 9.32 -7.08 -10.38
C THR A 87 8.22 -7.57 -9.47
N VAL A 88 7.10 -6.84 -9.50
CA VAL A 88 5.82 -7.24 -8.96
C VAL A 88 4.80 -7.00 -10.07
N ASN A 89 4.27 -8.06 -10.65
CA ASN A 89 3.31 -7.98 -11.74
C ASN A 89 1.93 -8.41 -11.26
N TYR A 90 0.95 -7.53 -11.44
CA TYR A 90 -0.46 -7.77 -11.22
C TYR A 90 -1.08 -8.39 -12.47
N GLU A 91 -1.75 -9.52 -12.33
CA GLU A 91 -2.43 -10.21 -13.43
C GLU A 91 -3.87 -10.53 -13.06
N HIS A 92 -4.78 -10.43 -14.03
CA HIS A 92 -6.19 -10.79 -13.86
C HIS A 92 -6.71 -11.45 -15.15
N PRO A 93 -7.53 -12.52 -15.07
CA PRO A 93 -8.02 -13.25 -16.26
C PRO A 93 -8.75 -12.37 -17.29
N ASP A 94 -9.51 -11.38 -16.80
CA ASP A 94 -10.28 -10.45 -17.65
C ASP A 94 -9.47 -9.22 -18.11
N MET A 95 -8.14 -9.23 -17.96
CA MET A 95 -7.27 -8.16 -18.46
C MET A 95 -6.54 -8.59 -19.75
N PRO A 96 -6.72 -7.88 -20.87
CA PRO A 96 -6.24 -8.32 -22.19
C PRO A 96 -4.71 -8.23 -22.40
N ASN A 97 -3.97 -7.49 -21.58
CA ASN A 97 -2.62 -7.00 -21.93
C ASN A 97 -1.46 -7.52 -21.06
N GLY A 98 -1.52 -8.75 -20.53
CA GLY A 98 -0.34 -9.40 -19.92
C GLY A 98 0.10 -8.84 -18.55
N GLY A 99 -0.80 -8.11 -17.87
CA GLY A 99 -0.62 -7.64 -16.49
C GLY A 99 -0.06 -6.21 -16.37
N LEU A 100 -0.03 -5.70 -15.13
CA LEU A 100 0.47 -4.38 -14.78
C LEU A 100 1.65 -4.50 -13.82
N ARG A 101 2.73 -3.74 -14.04
CA ARG A 101 3.88 -3.71 -13.14
C ARG A 101 3.63 -2.76 -11.97
N LEU A 102 3.53 -3.29 -10.77
CA LEU A 102 3.44 -2.50 -9.55
C LEU A 102 4.84 -2.07 -9.10
N VAL A 103 5.05 -0.75 -8.99
CA VAL A 103 6.25 -0.17 -8.41
C VAL A 103 6.06 0.00 -6.90
N ILE A 104 6.95 -0.56 -6.11
CA ILE A 104 6.95 -0.39 -4.65
C ILE A 104 8.08 0.55 -4.28
N ASP A 105 7.76 1.58 -3.49
CA ASP A 105 8.76 2.49 -2.94
C ASP A 105 9.74 1.73 -2.04
N PRO A 106 11.07 1.82 -2.25
CA PRO A 106 12.06 1.16 -1.41
C PRO A 106 11.93 1.47 0.08
N GLN A 107 11.31 2.60 0.46
CA GLN A 107 11.02 2.94 1.86
C GLN A 107 10.08 1.95 2.55
N TYR A 108 9.36 1.10 1.80
CA TYR A 108 8.56 0.00 2.34
C TYR A 108 9.39 -1.24 2.68
N MET A 109 10.67 -1.33 2.33
CA MET A 109 11.51 -2.50 2.61
C MET A 109 12.05 -2.44 4.05
N MET A 110 11.15 -2.52 5.01
CA MET A 110 11.43 -2.53 6.45
C MET A 110 11.05 -3.89 7.03
N VAL A 111 11.85 -4.39 7.97
CA VAL A 111 11.55 -5.64 8.67
C VAL A 111 10.21 -5.50 9.41
N GLY A 112 9.37 -6.52 9.31
CA GLY A 112 8.01 -6.56 9.88
C GLY A 112 6.92 -5.99 8.98
N ASN A 113 7.26 -5.28 7.88
CA ASN A 113 6.24 -4.73 7.01
C ASN A 113 5.40 -5.83 6.34
N CYS A 114 4.08 -5.62 6.37
CA CYS A 114 3.10 -6.45 5.67
C CYS A 114 2.73 -5.80 4.34
N LEU A 115 3.29 -6.28 3.24
CA LEU A 115 3.07 -5.72 1.90
C LEU A 115 2.21 -6.65 1.05
N LEU A 116 1.74 -6.12 -0.09
CA LEU A 116 1.09 -6.89 -1.15
C LEU A 116 -0.19 -7.64 -0.76
N ASN A 117 -0.74 -7.37 0.42
CA ASN A 117 -2.11 -7.78 0.73
C ASN A 117 -3.12 -7.02 -0.15
N ARG A 118 -4.38 -7.45 -0.09
CA ARG A 118 -5.46 -6.92 -0.91
C ARG A 118 -5.59 -5.39 -0.88
N VAL A 119 -5.57 -4.80 0.32
CA VAL A 119 -5.69 -3.34 0.50
C VAL A 119 -4.48 -2.63 -0.13
N PHE A 120 -3.27 -3.12 0.14
CA PHE A 120 -2.05 -2.55 -0.39
C PHE A 120 -1.99 -2.62 -1.93
N VAL A 121 -2.43 -3.74 -2.53
CA VAL A 121 -2.48 -3.91 -3.99
C VAL A 121 -3.45 -2.92 -4.61
N LEU A 122 -4.69 -2.81 -4.08
CA LEU A 122 -5.65 -1.85 -4.60
C LEU A 122 -5.14 -0.41 -4.49
N ARG A 123 -4.47 -0.10 -3.38
CA ARG A 123 -3.77 1.17 -3.21
C ARG A 123 -2.75 1.39 -4.31
N LEU A 124 -1.78 0.49 -4.51
CA LEU A 124 -0.79 0.65 -5.60
C LEU A 124 -1.44 0.85 -6.97
N LEU A 125 -2.48 0.07 -7.30
CA LEU A 125 -3.22 0.23 -8.55
C LEU A 125 -3.85 1.62 -8.69
N ARG A 126 -4.54 2.11 -7.65
CA ARG A 126 -5.14 3.45 -7.62
C ARG A 126 -4.12 4.58 -7.69
N TYR A 127 -2.91 4.34 -7.19
CA TYR A 127 -1.81 5.29 -7.17
C TYR A 127 -0.90 5.23 -8.40
N GLN A 128 -1.06 4.25 -9.29
CA GLN A 128 -0.19 4.08 -10.46
C GLN A 128 -0.94 4.04 -11.79
N TYR A 129 -2.21 3.65 -11.76
CA TYR A 129 -3.04 3.39 -12.93
C TYR A 129 -4.41 4.06 -12.80
N ASN A 130 -5.11 4.19 -13.93
CA ASN A 130 -6.48 4.65 -13.97
C ASN A 130 -7.44 3.49 -13.68
N ARG A 131 -8.67 3.79 -13.27
CA ARG A 131 -9.66 2.77 -12.88
C ARG A 131 -9.97 1.77 -14.01
N GLY A 132 -9.93 2.21 -15.26
CA GLY A 132 -10.20 1.36 -16.43
C GLY A 132 -9.04 0.43 -16.83
N ASP A 133 -7.86 0.60 -16.23
CA ASP A 133 -6.67 -0.16 -16.61
C ASP A 133 -6.63 -1.55 -15.98
N TYR A 134 -7.45 -1.81 -14.95
CA TYR A 134 -7.44 -3.07 -14.21
C TYR A 134 -8.84 -3.51 -13.77
N VAL A 135 -9.00 -4.83 -13.62
CA VAL A 135 -10.13 -5.45 -12.92
C VAL A 135 -9.62 -5.92 -11.57
N PHE A 136 -10.32 -5.56 -10.48
CA PHE A 136 -9.94 -5.90 -9.12
C PHE A 136 -11.05 -6.70 -8.43
N ASP A 137 -10.81 -8.00 -8.27
CA ASP A 137 -11.65 -8.95 -7.54
C ASP A 137 -10.78 -10.04 -6.88
N ASP A 138 -11.31 -11.21 -6.52
CA ASP A 138 -10.53 -12.25 -5.84
C ASP A 138 -9.73 -13.16 -6.79
N ARG A 139 -9.87 -12.99 -8.11
CA ARG A 139 -9.24 -13.81 -9.15
C ARG A 139 -7.91 -13.25 -9.63
N TYR A 140 -7.50 -12.06 -9.17
CA TYR A 140 -6.18 -11.57 -9.52
C TYR A 140 -5.08 -12.41 -8.87
N THR A 141 -3.90 -12.39 -9.49
CA THR A 141 -2.67 -12.92 -8.91
C THR A 141 -1.56 -11.90 -9.01
N LEU A 142 -0.57 -12.03 -8.13
CA LEU A 142 0.68 -11.29 -8.23
C LEU A 142 1.80 -12.25 -8.58
N LYS A 143 2.64 -11.90 -9.55
CA LYS A 143 3.93 -12.56 -9.78
C LYS A 143 5.04 -11.67 -9.27
N VAL A 144 5.72 -12.12 -8.21
CA VAL A 144 6.82 -11.42 -7.55
C VAL A 144 8.12 -12.10 -7.93
N MET A 145 9.07 -11.36 -8.51
CA MET A 145 10.43 -11.81 -8.73
C MET A 145 11.36 -11.11 -7.74
N ASP A 146 12.07 -11.86 -6.92
CA ASP A 146 13.04 -11.33 -5.97
C ASP A 146 14.48 -11.27 -6.53
N LEU A 147 15.41 -10.71 -5.76
CA LEU A 147 16.84 -10.60 -6.13
C LEU A 147 17.53 -11.95 -6.37
N ASN A 148 16.99 -13.05 -5.83
CA ASN A 148 17.50 -14.40 -6.06
C ASN A 148 16.87 -15.04 -7.31
N ILE A 149 16.14 -14.26 -8.13
CA ILE A 149 15.44 -14.70 -9.35
C ILE A 149 14.36 -15.76 -9.04
N ASN A 150 13.93 -15.88 -7.78
CA ASN A 150 12.79 -16.72 -7.46
C ASN A 150 11.52 -16.00 -7.86
N VAL A 151 10.66 -16.70 -8.59
CA VAL A 151 9.31 -16.22 -8.94
C VAL A 151 8.31 -16.87 -7.99
N ARG A 152 7.56 -16.04 -7.27
CA ARG A 152 6.46 -16.46 -6.40
C ARG A 152 5.15 -15.92 -6.94
N THR A 153 4.11 -16.74 -6.89
CA THR A 153 2.75 -16.34 -7.23
C THR A 153 1.93 -16.20 -5.96
N LEU A 154 1.30 -15.04 -5.76
CA LEU A 154 0.41 -14.76 -4.65
C LEU A 154 -1.02 -14.67 -5.16
N THR A 155 -1.97 -15.26 -4.43
CA THR A 155 -3.40 -15.06 -4.63
C THR A 155 -3.91 -13.80 -3.92
N SER A 156 -5.14 -13.41 -4.20
CA SER A 156 -5.74 -12.17 -3.70
C SER A 156 -5.89 -12.06 -2.18
N ASN A 157 -5.87 -13.19 -1.47
CA ASN A 157 -5.92 -13.31 -0.01
C ASN A 157 -4.54 -13.49 0.63
N GLN A 158 -3.46 -13.44 -0.15
CA GLN A 158 -2.10 -13.52 0.36
C GLN A 158 -1.42 -12.15 0.33
N GLY A 159 -0.37 -12.02 1.13
CA GLY A 159 0.58 -10.91 1.12
C GLY A 159 1.98 -11.41 1.46
N VAL A 160 2.88 -10.49 1.78
CA VAL A 160 4.22 -10.81 2.24
C VAL A 160 4.54 -10.09 3.55
N VAL A 161 5.21 -10.79 4.46
CA VAL A 161 5.84 -10.18 5.63
C VAL A 161 7.34 -10.11 5.36
N ILE A 162 7.89 -8.90 5.42
CA ILE A 162 9.30 -8.63 5.13
C ILE A 162 10.17 -9.02 6.34
N GLY A 163 11.10 -9.95 6.14
CA GLY A 163 12.16 -10.29 7.09
C GLY A 163 13.44 -9.50 6.81
N LEU A 164 14.53 -9.83 7.50
CA LEU A 164 15.81 -9.12 7.36
C LEU A 164 16.51 -9.38 6.01
N LYS A 165 16.38 -10.60 5.47
CA LYS A 165 17.05 -11.03 4.23
C LYS A 165 16.12 -11.78 3.27
N ASP A 166 14.95 -12.16 3.75
CA ASP A 166 13.94 -12.97 3.10
C ASP A 166 12.55 -12.43 3.46
N TYR A 167 11.51 -13.02 2.87
CA TYR A 167 10.13 -12.69 3.16
C TYR A 167 9.32 -13.98 3.22
N ILE A 168 8.26 -13.96 4.01
CA ILE A 168 7.30 -15.07 4.09
C ILE A 168 6.00 -14.65 3.41
N ILE A 169 5.34 -15.60 2.74
CA ILE A 169 4.01 -15.40 2.17
C ILE A 169 3.00 -15.68 3.28
N THR A 170 2.05 -14.78 3.49
CA THR A 170 1.00 -14.99 4.48
C THR A 170 0.09 -16.16 4.06
N PRO A 171 -0.45 -16.92 5.02
CA PRO A 171 -1.48 -17.90 4.69
C PRO A 171 -2.69 -17.21 4.03
N PRO A 172 -3.40 -17.95 3.16
CA PRO A 172 -4.65 -17.50 2.53
C PRO A 172 -5.80 -17.28 3.53
#